data_AF-A0A2A2GSX1-F1
#
_entry.id   AF-A0A2A2GSX1-F1
#
_cell.length_a   1.000
_cell.length_b   1.000
_cell.length_c   1.000
_cell.angle_alpha   90.00
_cell.angle_beta   90.00
_cell.angle_gamma   90.00
#
_symmetry.space_group_name_H-M   'P 1'
#
loop_
_entity.id
_entity.type
_entity.pdbx_description
1 polymer ?
#
loop_
_entity_poly.entity_id
_entity_poly.type
_entity_poly.pdbx_seq_one_letter_code
_entity_poly.pdbx_strand_id
1 'polypeptide(L)'
;MFTLRTLPYSDKDFGDFLSPEAFSYHYGKHHQTYVNNLNNLIANTEFASKGLVDIILGSNGGVFNNAAQVYNHDFYWDCIAPKGGNASAELKAAIDAEFGSLDGFKEKFIASSTTLFGSGWNWLVYNTANKKLEIVQTSNAQTPITESKIPLLVVDVWEHAYYIDHRNARPAYLEKFWNHINWEFVSKAYEWATKEGISSVSFYANELHPVK
;
A
#
# COMPACT_ATOMS: atom_id res chain seq x y z
N MET A 1 -11.93 -1.43 -17.49
CA MET A 1 -10.72 -2.24 -17.79
C MET A 1 -9.50 -1.49 -17.30
N PHE A 2 -8.72 -2.16 -16.44
CA PHE A 2 -7.58 -1.62 -15.71
C PHE A 2 -6.29 -1.80 -16.50
N THR A 3 -5.31 -0.94 -16.26
CA THR A 3 -3.96 -1.05 -16.82
C THR A 3 -2.95 -0.97 -15.68
N LEU A 4 -1.83 -1.68 -15.79
CA LEU A 4 -0.76 -1.54 -14.80
C LEU A 4 -0.33 -0.07 -14.74
N ARG A 5 -0.29 0.51 -13.53
CA ARG A 5 0.17 1.89 -13.33
C ARG A 5 1.59 2.05 -13.86
N THR A 6 1.99 3.26 -14.22
CA THR A 6 3.42 3.57 -14.41
C THR A 6 4.06 3.83 -13.05
N LEU A 7 5.28 3.32 -12.81
CA LEU A 7 6.05 3.66 -11.61
C LEU A 7 6.54 5.11 -11.68
N PRO A 8 6.52 5.87 -10.57
CA PRO A 8 6.90 7.29 -10.55
C PRO A 8 8.43 7.51 -10.46
N TYR A 9 9.23 6.45 -10.54
CA TYR A 9 10.68 6.46 -10.37
C TYR A 9 11.35 5.34 -11.19
N SER A 10 12.68 5.38 -11.31
CA SER A 10 13.45 4.26 -11.89
C SER A 10 13.60 3.12 -10.88
N ASP A 11 13.53 1.90 -11.37
CA ASP A 11 13.83 0.65 -10.66
C ASP A 11 15.31 0.50 -10.21
N LYS A 12 16.18 1.44 -10.60
CA LYS A 12 17.62 1.44 -10.28
C LYS A 12 17.98 2.33 -9.09
N ASP A 13 17.03 3.14 -8.61
CA ASP A 13 17.32 4.20 -7.65
C ASP A 13 17.10 3.79 -6.18
N PHE A 14 16.92 2.50 -5.89
CA PHE A 14 16.63 1.96 -4.55
C PHE A 14 17.81 1.25 -3.88
N GLY A 15 19.00 1.32 -4.48
CA GLY A 15 20.24 0.86 -3.85
C GLY A 15 20.16 -0.58 -3.33
N ASP A 16 20.37 -0.76 -2.03
CA ASP A 16 20.37 -2.07 -1.38
C ASP A 16 19.00 -2.46 -0.80
N PHE A 17 17.97 -1.63 -0.97
CA PHE A 17 16.60 -1.94 -0.56
C PHE A 17 15.92 -2.89 -1.53
N LEU A 18 15.81 -2.52 -2.80
CA LEU A 18 15.22 -3.34 -3.86
C LEU A 18 16.04 -3.23 -5.14
N SER A 19 16.41 -4.39 -5.72
CA SER A 19 17.11 -4.44 -6.99
C SER A 19 16.18 -4.27 -8.19
N PRO A 20 16.70 -3.92 -9.39
CA PRO A 20 15.91 -3.94 -10.62
C PRO A 20 15.26 -5.30 -10.91
N GLU A 21 15.88 -6.41 -10.49
CA GLU A 21 15.29 -7.74 -10.59
C GLU A 21 14.04 -7.85 -9.71
N ALA A 22 14.11 -7.38 -8.45
CA ALA A 22 12.95 -7.35 -7.57
C ALA A 22 11.79 -6.53 -8.15
N PHE A 23 12.05 -5.34 -8.71
CA PHE A 23 11.02 -4.57 -9.43
C PHE A 23 10.46 -5.33 -10.65
N SER A 24 11.32 -5.96 -11.45
CA SER A 24 10.90 -6.71 -12.63
C SER A 24 9.92 -7.85 -12.29
N TYR A 25 10.12 -8.51 -11.15
CA TYR A 25 9.21 -9.56 -10.69
C TYR A 25 8.00 -9.00 -9.94
N HIS A 26 8.19 -8.14 -8.95
CA HIS A 26 7.11 -7.65 -8.08
C HIS A 26 6.13 -6.75 -8.84
N TYR A 27 6.63 -5.71 -9.51
CA TYR A 27 5.81 -4.83 -10.33
C TYR A 27 5.54 -5.46 -11.71
N GLY A 28 6.58 -5.89 -12.42
CA GLY A 28 6.47 -6.33 -13.81
C GLY A 28 5.76 -7.68 -14.01
N LYS A 29 5.65 -8.52 -12.97
CA LYS A 29 4.97 -9.83 -13.05
C LYS A 29 3.84 -9.98 -12.04
N HIS A 30 4.09 -9.85 -10.74
CA HIS A 30 3.04 -10.06 -9.73
C HIS A 30 1.92 -9.03 -9.88
N HIS A 31 2.25 -7.74 -9.86
CA HIS A 31 1.27 -6.67 -10.03
C HIS A 31 0.58 -6.74 -11.40
N GLN A 32 1.35 -6.90 -12.49
CA GLN A 32 0.79 -7.10 -13.84
C GLN A 32 -0.19 -8.28 -13.92
N THR A 33 0.10 -9.38 -13.21
CA THR A 33 -0.76 -10.56 -13.20
C THR A 33 -2.08 -10.27 -12.48
N TYR A 34 -2.08 -9.53 -11.38
CA TYR A 34 -3.32 -9.11 -10.70
C TYR A 34 -4.20 -8.26 -11.62
N VAL A 35 -3.61 -7.30 -12.35
CA VAL A 35 -4.33 -6.49 -13.34
C VAL A 35 -4.95 -7.36 -14.44
N ASN A 36 -4.17 -8.29 -15.01
CA ASN A 36 -4.64 -9.17 -16.08
C ASN A 36 -5.77 -10.09 -15.60
N ASN A 37 -5.60 -10.70 -14.43
CA ASN A 37 -6.59 -11.57 -13.83
C ASN A 37 -7.88 -10.82 -13.51
N LEU A 38 -7.79 -9.62 -12.90
CA LEU A 38 -8.96 -8.80 -12.60
C LEU A 38 -9.75 -8.50 -13.88
N ASN A 39 -9.09 -8.03 -14.93
CA ASN A 39 -9.71 -7.75 -16.22
C ASN A 39 -10.42 -8.98 -16.81
N ASN A 40 -9.79 -10.16 -16.74
CA ASN A 40 -10.40 -11.40 -17.22
C ASN A 40 -11.63 -11.80 -16.40
N LEU A 41 -11.57 -11.64 -15.08
CA LEU A 41 -12.64 -12.03 -14.17
C LEU A 41 -13.87 -11.13 -14.29
N ILE A 42 -13.70 -9.83 -14.61
CA ILE A 42 -14.81 -8.88 -14.61
C ILE A 42 -15.48 -8.66 -15.96
N ALA A 43 -14.87 -9.08 -17.08
CA ALA A 43 -15.22 -8.67 -18.44
C ALA A 43 -16.71 -8.80 -18.81
N ASN A 44 -17.41 -9.80 -18.25
CA ASN A 44 -18.84 -10.05 -18.50
C ASN A 44 -19.66 -10.07 -17.20
N THR A 45 -19.29 -9.22 -16.25
CA THR A 45 -19.93 -9.12 -14.93
C THR A 45 -20.39 -7.69 -14.66
N GLU A 46 -21.14 -7.50 -13.57
CA GLU A 46 -21.53 -6.17 -13.09
C GLU A 46 -20.34 -5.25 -12.74
N PHE A 47 -19.15 -5.81 -12.55
CA PHE A 47 -17.93 -5.07 -12.21
C PHE A 47 -17.20 -4.48 -13.42
N ALA A 48 -17.59 -4.82 -14.66
CA ALA A 48 -16.86 -4.39 -15.87
C ALA A 48 -16.74 -2.86 -16.03
N SER A 49 -17.72 -2.12 -15.50
CA SER A 49 -17.83 -0.66 -15.54
C SER A 49 -17.67 0.02 -14.17
N LYS A 50 -17.23 -0.71 -13.14
CA LYS A 50 -17.05 -0.17 -11.78
C LYS A 50 -15.62 0.35 -11.58
N GLY A 51 -15.47 1.35 -10.71
CA GLY A 51 -14.16 1.79 -10.24
C GLY A 51 -13.50 0.74 -9.35
N LEU A 52 -12.16 0.78 -9.22
CA LEU A 52 -11.42 -0.25 -8.48
C LEU A 52 -11.90 -0.42 -7.04
N VAL A 53 -12.14 0.69 -6.34
CA VAL A 53 -12.63 0.70 -4.94
C VAL A 53 -14.04 0.11 -4.85
N ASP A 54 -14.93 0.42 -5.79
CA ASP A 54 -16.27 -0.17 -5.82
C ASP A 54 -16.22 -1.69 -6.01
N ILE A 55 -15.28 -2.18 -6.82
CA ILE A 55 -15.07 -3.63 -6.99
C ILE A 55 -14.54 -4.24 -5.70
N ILE A 56 -13.58 -3.60 -5.01
CA ILE A 56 -13.07 -4.08 -3.73
C ILE A 56 -14.20 -4.20 -2.69
N LEU A 57 -15.06 -3.19 -2.60
CA LEU A 57 -16.16 -3.17 -1.63
C LEU A 57 -17.34 -4.09 -2.01
N GLY A 58 -17.56 -4.32 -3.31
CA GLY A 58 -18.71 -5.06 -3.83
C GLY A 58 -18.45 -6.53 -4.17
N SER A 59 -17.20 -6.97 -4.22
CA SER A 59 -16.83 -8.32 -4.67
C SER A 59 -16.29 -9.20 -3.53
N ASN A 60 -16.10 -10.49 -3.83
CA ASN A 60 -15.47 -11.47 -2.95
C ASN A 60 -14.62 -12.46 -3.77
N GLY A 61 -13.97 -13.40 -3.09
CA GLY A 61 -13.21 -14.48 -3.73
C GLY A 61 -12.13 -13.97 -4.69
N GLY A 62 -12.05 -14.58 -5.88
CA GLY A 62 -11.02 -14.26 -6.87
C GLY A 62 -11.08 -12.82 -7.38
N VAL A 63 -12.27 -12.24 -7.53
CA VAL A 63 -12.42 -10.84 -7.98
C VAL A 63 -11.86 -9.91 -6.93
N PHE A 64 -12.26 -10.08 -5.66
CA PHE A 64 -11.74 -9.30 -4.54
C PHE A 64 -10.22 -9.43 -4.42
N ASN A 65 -9.71 -10.66 -4.46
CA ASN A 65 -8.28 -10.91 -4.29
C ASN A 65 -7.44 -10.14 -5.32
N ASN A 66 -7.84 -10.13 -6.59
CA ASN A 66 -7.09 -9.42 -7.63
C ASN A 66 -7.34 -7.90 -7.55
N ALA A 67 -8.57 -7.45 -7.30
CA ALA A 67 -8.87 -6.02 -7.16
C ALA A 67 -8.11 -5.38 -5.99
N ALA A 68 -8.14 -6.02 -4.83
CA ALA A 68 -7.43 -5.53 -3.65
C ALA A 68 -5.91 -5.60 -3.85
N GLN A 69 -5.37 -6.65 -4.48
CA GLN A 69 -3.92 -6.70 -4.76
C GLN A 69 -3.47 -5.63 -5.76
N VAL A 70 -4.29 -5.24 -6.75
CA VAL A 70 -3.98 -4.08 -7.60
C VAL A 70 -3.85 -2.82 -6.74
N TYR A 71 -4.88 -2.52 -5.93
CA TYR A 71 -4.84 -1.34 -5.05
C TYR A 71 -3.66 -1.36 -4.06
N ASN A 72 -3.45 -2.49 -3.37
CA ASN A 72 -2.42 -2.62 -2.35
C ASN A 72 -1.02 -2.38 -2.93
N HIS A 73 -0.74 -2.92 -4.13
CA HIS A 73 0.52 -2.69 -4.81
C HIS A 73 0.62 -1.26 -5.34
N ASP A 74 -0.43 -0.72 -5.96
CA ASP A 74 -0.45 0.68 -6.39
C ASP A 74 -0.05 1.59 -5.24
N PHE A 75 -0.67 1.42 -4.06
CA PHE A 75 -0.42 2.21 -2.86
C PHE A 75 0.98 1.97 -2.29
N TYR A 76 1.46 0.72 -2.27
CA TYR A 76 2.83 0.38 -1.86
C TYR A 76 3.89 1.11 -2.71
N TRP A 77 3.70 1.18 -4.03
CA TRP A 77 4.66 1.84 -4.91
C TRP A 77 4.75 3.34 -4.65
N ASP A 78 3.65 4.02 -4.28
CA ASP A 78 3.70 5.43 -3.88
C ASP A 78 4.23 5.63 -2.46
N CYS A 79 4.13 4.62 -1.60
CA CYS A 79 4.69 4.62 -0.25
C CYS A 79 6.22 4.54 -0.20
N ILE A 80 6.88 4.22 -1.33
CA ILE A 80 8.34 4.17 -1.41
C ILE A 80 8.87 5.22 -2.38
N ALA A 81 10.07 5.74 -2.12
CA ALA A 81 10.78 6.64 -3.01
C ALA A 81 12.30 6.41 -2.91
N PRO A 82 13.09 6.75 -3.95
CA PRO A 82 14.55 6.73 -3.88
C PRO A 82 15.13 7.52 -2.70
N LYS A 83 14.43 8.58 -2.29
CA LYS A 83 14.74 9.40 -1.11
C LYS A 83 13.47 9.58 -0.30
N GLY A 84 13.46 9.12 0.94
CA GLY A 84 12.23 9.09 1.74
C GLY A 84 11.67 10.46 2.15
N GLY A 85 12.46 11.53 2.11
CA GLY A 85 12.01 12.86 2.50
C GLY A 85 11.66 12.93 4.00
N ASN A 86 10.83 13.90 4.39
CA ASN A 86 10.37 14.09 5.77
C ASN A 86 8.85 14.19 5.82
N ALA A 87 8.25 13.70 6.91
CA ALA A 87 6.83 13.90 7.16
C ALA A 87 6.51 15.41 7.31
N SER A 88 5.35 15.82 6.81
CA SER A 88 4.79 17.15 7.08
C SER A 88 4.59 17.37 8.57
N ALA A 89 4.52 18.64 8.99
CA ALA A 89 4.36 18.99 10.39
C ALA A 89 3.07 18.39 10.99
N GLU A 90 1.99 18.36 10.23
CA GLU A 90 0.69 17.83 10.63
C GLU A 90 0.73 16.31 10.82
N LEU A 91 1.35 15.58 9.88
CA LEU A 91 1.52 14.14 9.98
C LEU A 91 2.45 13.79 11.15
N LYS A 92 3.57 14.51 11.29
CA LYS A 92 4.50 14.30 12.40
C LYS A 92 3.81 14.51 13.75
N ALA A 93 3.02 15.57 13.90
CA ALA A 93 2.28 15.84 15.13
C ALA A 93 1.25 14.73 15.43
N ALA A 94 0.56 14.22 14.40
CA ALA A 94 -0.37 13.10 14.57
C ALA A 94 0.34 11.79 14.98
N ILE A 95 1.52 11.53 14.39
CA ILE A 95 2.38 10.41 14.77
C ILE A 95 2.85 10.55 16.21
N ASP A 96 3.37 11.71 16.60
CA ASP A 96 3.85 11.96 17.96
C ASP A 96 2.70 11.83 18.99
N ALA A 97 1.49 12.27 18.65
CA ALA A 97 0.32 12.16 19.52
C ALA A 97 -0.12 10.71 19.78
N GLU A 98 -0.01 9.82 18.78
CA GLU A 98 -0.47 8.43 18.91
C GLU A 98 0.64 7.47 19.34
N PHE A 99 1.87 7.70 18.88
CA PHE A 99 3.00 6.79 19.07
C PHE A 99 4.10 7.36 19.95
N GLY A 100 3.95 8.59 20.44
CA GLY A 100 4.90 9.30 21.31
C GLY A 100 6.04 10.00 20.56
N SER A 101 6.53 9.38 19.48
CA SER A 101 7.52 9.97 18.58
C SER A 101 7.55 9.23 17.24
N LEU A 102 8.22 9.80 16.24
CA LEU A 102 8.53 9.09 14.99
C LEU A 102 9.32 7.80 15.21
N ASP A 103 10.25 7.79 16.18
CA ASP A 103 11.01 6.59 16.55
C ASP A 103 10.11 5.55 17.24
N GLY A 104 9.19 5.98 18.10
CA GLY A 104 8.19 5.10 18.72
C GLY A 104 7.23 4.50 17.68
N PHE A 105 6.89 5.28 16.64
CA PHE A 105 6.15 4.77 15.49
C PHE A 105 6.98 3.74 14.71
N LYS A 106 8.25 4.02 14.41
CA LYS A 106 9.17 3.08 13.75
C LYS A 106 9.18 1.73 14.43
N GLU A 107 9.44 1.73 15.74
CA GLU A 107 9.55 0.51 16.53
C GLU A 107 8.27 -0.33 16.43
N LYS A 108 7.10 0.29 16.65
CA LYS A 108 5.81 -0.39 16.59
C LYS A 108 5.46 -0.89 15.19
N PHE A 109 5.73 -0.08 14.16
CA PHE A 109 5.41 -0.43 12.76
C PHE A 109 6.27 -1.59 12.27
N ILE A 110 7.58 -1.56 12.54
CA ILE A 110 8.50 -2.65 12.16
C ILE A 110 8.21 -3.92 12.97
N ALA A 111 7.96 -3.82 14.28
CA ALA A 111 7.58 -4.96 15.10
C ALA A 111 6.29 -5.64 14.61
N SER A 112 5.27 -4.84 14.25
CA SER A 112 4.05 -5.34 13.64
C SER A 112 4.34 -6.03 12.30
N SER A 113 5.07 -5.39 11.40
CA SER A 113 5.41 -5.97 10.08
C SER A 113 6.23 -7.27 10.18
N THR A 114 7.08 -7.37 11.21
CA THR A 114 7.92 -8.55 11.45
C THR A 114 7.09 -9.74 11.94
N THR A 115 6.11 -9.50 12.81
CA THR A 115 5.34 -10.56 13.48
C THR A 115 4.13 -11.04 12.67
N LEU A 116 3.75 -10.34 11.58
CA LEU A 116 2.69 -10.79 10.68
C LEU A 116 3.03 -12.17 10.09
N PHE A 117 2.26 -13.18 10.47
CA PHE A 117 2.51 -14.56 10.04
C PHE A 117 1.99 -14.84 8.62
N GLY A 118 2.84 -15.41 7.79
CA GLY A 118 2.52 -15.71 6.39
C GLY A 118 2.53 -14.46 5.50
N SER A 119 1.68 -14.50 4.48
CA SER A 119 1.52 -13.44 3.48
C SER A 119 0.55 -12.36 3.95
N GLY A 120 0.89 -11.10 3.71
CA GLY A 120 0.01 -9.98 4.05
C GLY A 120 0.68 -8.62 3.93
N TRP A 121 0.05 -7.65 4.55
CA TRP A 121 0.40 -6.24 4.47
C TRP A 121 0.34 -5.62 5.86
N ASN A 122 1.26 -4.70 6.15
CA ASN A 122 1.20 -3.90 7.37
C ASN A 122 1.02 -2.42 7.04
N TRP A 123 0.05 -1.80 7.69
CA TRP A 123 -0.50 -0.50 7.33
C TRP A 123 -0.37 0.49 8.48
N LEU A 124 -0.14 1.76 8.13
CA LEU A 124 -0.59 2.89 8.92
C LEU A 124 -1.90 3.36 8.31
N VAL A 125 -2.93 3.54 9.12
CA VAL A 125 -4.24 3.99 8.66
C VAL A 125 -4.74 5.16 9.49
N TYR A 126 -5.59 5.99 8.89
CA TYR A 126 -6.43 6.93 9.60
C TYR A 126 -7.81 6.31 9.85
N ASN A 127 -8.18 6.18 11.13
CA ASN A 127 -9.51 5.77 11.52
C ASN A 127 -10.42 7.00 11.64
N THR A 128 -11.37 7.11 10.72
CA THR A 128 -12.29 8.26 10.63
C THR A 128 -13.26 8.34 11.81
N ALA A 129 -13.57 7.22 12.47
CA ALA A 129 -14.52 7.17 13.58
C ALA A 129 -13.97 7.81 14.86
N ASN A 130 -12.69 7.57 15.16
CA ASN A 130 -12.03 8.11 16.36
C ASN A 130 -11.00 9.21 16.05
N LYS A 131 -10.76 9.50 14.76
CA LYS A 131 -9.79 10.48 14.26
C LYS A 131 -8.34 10.20 14.70
N LYS A 132 -7.97 8.93 14.83
CA LYS A 132 -6.65 8.48 15.27
C LYS A 132 -5.89 7.73 14.18
N LEU A 133 -4.58 7.65 14.36
CA LEU A 133 -3.73 6.77 13.59
C LEU A 133 -3.75 5.36 14.20
N GLU A 134 -3.71 4.34 13.35
CA GLU A 134 -3.65 2.94 13.80
C GLU A 134 -2.63 2.17 12.96
N ILE A 135 -1.95 1.21 13.59
CA ILE A 135 -1.16 0.20 12.88
C ILE A 135 -2.03 -1.04 12.73
N VAL A 136 -2.23 -1.51 11.50
CA VAL A 136 -3.10 -2.64 11.18
C VAL A 136 -2.32 -3.66 10.35
N GLN A 137 -2.52 -4.95 10.64
CA GLN A 137 -2.05 -6.05 9.81
C GLN A 137 -3.22 -6.62 9.04
N THR A 138 -3.03 -6.93 7.75
CA THR A 138 -4.03 -7.65 6.96
C THR A 138 -3.41 -8.87 6.32
N SER A 139 -4.16 -9.97 6.30
CA SER A 139 -3.69 -11.23 5.71
C SER A 139 -4.01 -11.29 4.22
N ASN A 140 -3.09 -11.86 3.44
CA ASN A 140 -3.22 -12.08 2.01
C ASN A 140 -3.56 -10.79 1.24
N ALA A 141 -4.76 -10.69 0.66
CA ALA A 141 -5.21 -9.55 -0.14
C ALA A 141 -6.07 -8.54 0.64
N GLN A 142 -6.37 -8.84 1.92
CA GLN A 142 -7.22 -7.97 2.73
C GLN A 142 -6.63 -6.56 2.82
N THR A 143 -7.51 -5.56 2.92
CA THR A 143 -7.14 -4.14 2.91
C THR A 143 -8.02 -3.35 3.88
N PRO A 144 -7.48 -2.34 4.60
CA PRO A 144 -8.27 -1.55 5.55
C PRO A 144 -9.48 -0.81 4.95
N ILE A 145 -9.55 -0.69 3.61
CA ILE A 145 -10.69 -0.10 2.90
C ILE A 145 -12.02 -0.78 3.29
N THR A 146 -12.03 -2.11 3.41
CA THR A 146 -13.24 -2.87 3.77
C THR A 146 -13.70 -2.63 5.21
N GLU A 147 -12.83 -2.05 6.03
CA GLU A 147 -13.11 -1.67 7.42
C GLU A 147 -13.36 -0.16 7.58
N SER A 148 -13.56 0.57 6.48
CA SER A 148 -13.75 2.03 6.47
C SER A 148 -12.59 2.82 7.10
N LYS A 149 -11.38 2.25 7.06
CA LYS A 149 -10.14 2.93 7.46
C LYS A 149 -9.39 3.36 6.22
N ILE A 150 -8.71 4.51 6.30
CA ILE A 150 -8.04 5.12 5.16
C ILE A 150 -6.55 4.78 5.23
N PRO A 151 -5.98 4.04 4.26
CA PRO A 151 -4.54 3.78 4.20
C PRO A 151 -3.71 5.07 4.08
N LEU A 152 -2.61 5.13 4.82
CA LEU A 152 -1.64 6.24 4.78
C LEU A 152 -0.24 5.76 4.37
N LEU A 153 0.19 4.63 4.92
CA LEU A 153 1.44 3.96 4.60
C LEU A 153 1.18 2.45 4.54
N VAL A 154 1.85 1.73 3.63
CA VAL A 154 1.84 0.27 3.62
C VAL A 154 3.22 -0.29 3.32
N VAL A 155 3.52 -1.44 3.92
CA VAL A 155 4.62 -2.31 3.50
C VAL A 155 4.08 -3.69 3.14
N ASP A 156 4.56 -4.22 2.01
CA ASP A 156 4.29 -5.59 1.59
C ASP A 156 5.19 -6.56 2.35
N VAL A 157 4.61 -7.57 3.00
CA VAL A 157 5.36 -8.62 3.69
C VAL A 157 5.11 -10.01 3.12
N TRP A 158 4.47 -10.11 1.95
CA TRP A 158 4.57 -11.30 1.11
C TRP A 158 6.03 -11.58 0.80
N GLU A 159 6.45 -12.86 0.86
CA GLU A 159 7.86 -13.21 0.66
C GLU A 159 8.39 -12.71 -0.70
N HIS A 160 7.57 -12.70 -1.75
CA HIS A 160 7.99 -12.23 -3.07
C HIS A 160 8.41 -10.75 -3.11
N ALA A 161 7.99 -9.93 -2.14
CA ALA A 161 8.36 -8.52 -2.04
C ALA A 161 9.83 -8.31 -1.64
N TYR A 162 10.47 -9.32 -1.04
CA TYR A 162 11.83 -9.19 -0.50
C TYR A 162 12.73 -10.40 -0.73
N TYR A 163 12.20 -11.56 -1.16
CA TYR A 163 13.00 -12.78 -1.19
C TYR A 163 14.20 -12.69 -2.15
N ILE A 164 14.07 -11.96 -3.27
CA ILE A 164 15.13 -11.79 -4.28
C ILE A 164 16.37 -11.14 -3.67
N ASP A 165 16.20 -10.12 -2.82
CA ASP A 165 17.31 -9.34 -2.27
C ASP A 165 17.66 -9.75 -0.82
N HIS A 166 16.68 -10.23 -0.05
CA HIS A 166 16.79 -10.44 1.40
C HIS A 166 16.51 -11.87 1.87
N ARG A 167 16.06 -12.78 0.97
CA ARG A 167 15.65 -14.16 1.31
C ARG A 167 14.70 -14.16 2.51
N ASN A 168 14.98 -14.96 3.55
CA ASN A 168 14.15 -15.02 4.76
C ASN A 168 14.35 -13.85 5.73
N ALA A 169 15.26 -12.91 5.43
CA ALA A 169 15.61 -11.80 6.33
C ALA A 169 14.63 -10.63 6.21
N ARG A 170 13.33 -10.88 6.45
CA ARG A 170 12.29 -9.84 6.48
C ARG A 170 12.66 -8.64 7.37
N PRO A 171 13.26 -8.79 8.57
CA PRO A 171 13.67 -7.65 9.37
C PRO A 171 14.66 -6.71 8.65
N ALA A 172 15.59 -7.27 7.85
CA ALA A 172 16.55 -6.48 7.08
C ALA A 172 15.85 -5.70 5.95
N TYR A 173 14.89 -6.32 5.28
CA TYR A 173 14.03 -5.64 4.29
C TYR A 173 13.25 -4.47 4.92
N LEU A 174 12.66 -4.68 6.10
CA LEU A 174 11.83 -3.67 6.78
C LEU A 174 12.65 -2.45 7.25
N GLU A 175 13.87 -2.68 7.75
CA GLU A 175 14.77 -1.58 8.11
C GLU A 175 15.17 -0.74 6.90
N LYS A 176 15.36 -1.37 5.73
CA LYS A 176 15.64 -0.65 4.49
C LYS A 176 14.40 0.06 3.94
N PHE A 177 13.24 -0.58 3.97
CA PHE A 177 11.96 0.03 3.63
C PHE A 177 11.76 1.34 4.40
N TRP A 178 12.06 1.36 5.70
CA TRP A 178 11.93 2.55 6.54
C TRP A 178 12.67 3.78 5.98
N ASN A 179 13.88 3.57 5.45
CA ASN A 179 14.70 4.65 4.87
C ASN A 179 14.19 5.13 3.50
N HIS A 180 13.34 4.33 2.86
CA HIS A 180 12.73 4.60 1.56
C HIS A 180 11.26 5.01 1.64
N ILE A 181 10.68 5.15 2.83
CA ILE A 181 9.30 5.62 2.98
C ILE A 181 9.17 6.99 2.32
N ASN A 182 8.27 7.12 1.35
CA ASN A 182 7.93 8.39 0.71
C ASN A 182 7.03 9.22 1.64
N TRP A 183 7.64 9.93 2.59
CA TRP A 183 6.90 10.71 3.56
C TRP A 183 6.07 11.84 2.94
N GLU A 184 6.45 12.33 1.76
CA GLU A 184 5.63 13.31 1.03
C GLU A 184 4.29 12.71 0.61
N PHE A 185 4.29 11.46 0.12
CA PHE A 185 3.05 10.76 -0.21
C PHE A 185 2.23 10.45 1.04
N VAL A 186 2.85 9.93 2.11
CA VAL A 186 2.14 9.63 3.37
C VAL A 186 1.48 10.89 3.94
N SER A 187 2.16 12.05 3.84
CA SER A 187 1.59 13.34 4.23
C SER A 187 0.41 13.76 3.37
N LYS A 188 0.47 13.59 2.04
CA LYS A 188 -0.67 13.85 1.15
C LYS A 188 -1.85 12.93 1.46
N ALA A 189 -1.59 11.64 1.65
CA ALA A 189 -2.63 10.68 2.03
C ALA A 189 -3.30 11.08 3.35
N TYR A 190 -2.53 11.55 4.34
CA TYR A 190 -3.07 12.04 5.61
C TYR A 190 -3.89 13.33 5.46
N GLU A 191 -3.41 14.27 4.64
CA GLU A 191 -4.16 15.48 4.32
C GLU A 191 -5.51 15.16 3.66
N TRP A 192 -5.52 14.28 2.66
CA TRP A 192 -6.75 13.86 2.00
C TRP A 192 -7.66 13.08 2.95
N ALA A 193 -7.11 12.21 3.80
CA ALA A 193 -7.87 11.45 4.78
C ALA A 193 -8.61 12.36 5.78
N THR A 194 -7.97 13.45 6.20
CA THR A 194 -8.55 14.39 7.18
C THR A 194 -9.51 15.40 6.55
N LYS A 195 -9.36 15.72 5.26
CA LYS A 195 -10.23 16.66 4.53
C LYS A 195 -11.42 15.97 3.87
N GLU A 196 -11.15 14.92 3.09
CA GLU A 196 -12.12 14.25 2.23
C GLU A 196 -12.67 12.95 2.84
N GLY A 197 -12.07 12.47 3.94
CA GLY A 197 -12.45 11.21 4.56
C GLY A 197 -12.30 10.04 3.59
N ILE A 198 -13.22 9.08 3.66
CA ILE A 198 -13.13 7.82 2.90
C ILE A 198 -13.13 8.05 1.38
N SER A 199 -13.69 9.17 0.90
CA SER A 199 -13.70 9.54 -0.52
C SER A 199 -12.29 9.71 -1.09
N SER A 200 -11.29 10.03 -0.26
CA SER A 200 -9.89 10.10 -0.67
C SER A 200 -9.35 8.79 -1.26
N VAL A 201 -9.85 7.64 -0.79
CA VAL A 201 -9.44 6.32 -1.29
C VAL A 201 -9.90 6.13 -2.74
N SER A 202 -11.16 6.46 -3.03
CA SER A 202 -11.70 6.40 -4.38
C SER A 202 -11.08 7.44 -5.29
N PHE A 203 -10.81 8.66 -4.79
CA PHE A 203 -10.10 9.69 -5.53
C PHE A 203 -8.74 9.18 -6.01
N TYR A 204 -7.90 8.71 -5.09
CA TYR A 204 -6.58 8.15 -5.41
C TYR A 204 -6.67 7.00 -6.44
N ALA A 205 -7.54 6.03 -6.20
CA ALA A 205 -7.67 4.87 -7.09
C ALA A 205 -8.14 5.28 -8.51
N ASN A 206 -9.02 6.28 -8.61
CA ASN A 206 -9.55 6.76 -9.87
C ASN A 206 -8.55 7.64 -10.64
N GLU A 207 -7.58 8.29 -9.97
CA GLU A 207 -6.48 8.97 -10.66
C GLU A 207 -5.59 7.97 -11.42
N LEU A 208 -5.32 6.81 -10.84
CA LEU A 208 -4.54 5.74 -11.48
C LEU A 208 -5.37 4.92 -12.47
N HIS A 209 -6.64 4.67 -12.13
CA HIS A 209 -7.56 3.83 -12.89
C HIS A 209 -8.89 4.56 -13.14
N PRO A 210 -8.94 5.50 -14.09
CA PRO A 210 -10.15 6.26 -14.37
C PRO A 210 -11.34 5.35 -14.73
N VAL A 211 -12.49 5.61 -14.12
CA VAL A 211 -13.74 4.96 -14.50
C VAL A 211 -14.09 5.41 -15.91
N LYS A 212 -14.27 4.45 -16.82
CA LYS A 212 -14.65 4.71 -18.21
C LYS A 212 -16.16 4.81 -18.37
#